data_AF-X6GY08-F1
#
_entry.id   AF-X6GY08-F1
#
_cell.length_a   1.000
_cell.length_b   1.000
_cell.length_c   1.000
_cell.angle_alpha   90.00
_cell.angle_beta   90.00
_cell.angle_gamma   90.00
#
_symmetry.space_group_name_H-M   'P 1'
#
loop_
_entity.id
_entity.type
_entity.pdbx_description
1 polymer ?
#
loop_
_entity_poly.entity_id
_entity_poly.type
_entity_poly.pdbx_seq_one_letter_code
_entity_poly.pdbx_strand_id
1 'polypeptide(L)'
;MKLTKGRLRRKEVLKQYTYEAAIYAPRVKLGEYRGYDVVTDLFEALMADKGDILMPEDVRERFNKADNITGRAREVCDFVAGMTDRYSIEFWARLKSDSAESMFKPI
;
A
#
# COMPACT_ATOMS: atom_id res chain seq x y z
N MET A 1 -1.79 32.67 -1.65
CA MET A 1 -0.48 33.21 -2.11
C MET A 1 -0.08 32.54 -3.42
N LYS A 2 -0.07 33.24 -4.57
CA LYS A 2 0.35 32.65 -5.87
C LYS A 2 1.84 32.91 -6.11
N LEU A 3 2.59 31.88 -6.54
CA LEU A 3 4.01 31.97 -6.84
C LEU A 3 4.24 32.72 -8.16
N THR A 4 5.29 33.54 -8.22
CA THR A 4 5.75 34.21 -9.45
C THR A 4 6.28 33.19 -10.47
N LYS A 5 6.14 33.46 -11.77
CA LYS A 5 6.60 32.56 -12.85
C LYS A 5 8.07 32.11 -12.69
N GLY A 6 8.97 33.01 -12.28
CA GLY A 6 10.37 32.66 -12.01
C GLY A 6 10.59 31.70 -10.84
N ARG A 7 9.73 31.74 -9.80
CA ARG A 7 9.78 30.80 -8.67
C ARG A 7 9.24 29.42 -9.06
N LEU A 8 8.19 29.38 -9.89
CA LEU A 8 7.68 28.12 -10.45
C LEU A 8 8.75 27.41 -11.28
N ARG A 9 9.46 28.14 -12.16
CA ARG A 9 10.53 27.55 -12.98
C ARG A 9 11.65 26.94 -12.13
N ARG A 10 12.11 27.62 -11.08
CA ARG A 10 13.14 27.10 -10.16
C ARG A 10 12.67 25.85 -9.41
N LYS A 11 11.41 25.83 -8.95
CA LYS A 11 10.81 24.66 -8.32
C LYS A 11 10.80 23.45 -9.26
N GLU A 12 10.41 23.63 -10.52
CA GLU A 12 10.37 22.52 -11.48
C GLU A 12 11.79 22.02 -11.83
N VAL A 13 12.79 22.91 -11.95
CA VAL A 13 14.19 22.48 -12.11
C VAL A 13 14.66 21.63 -10.92
N LEU A 14 14.33 22.03 -9.68
CA LEU A 14 14.70 21.25 -8.49
C LEU A 14 14.01 19.88 -8.45
N LYS A 15 12.73 19.81 -8.81
CA LYS A 15 12.01 18.53 -8.90
C LYS A 15 12.64 17.61 -9.93
N GLN A 16 12.93 18.12 -11.12
CA GLN A 16 13.52 17.33 -12.20
C GLN A 16 14.89 16.79 -11.80
N TYR A 17 15.75 17.65 -11.27
CA TYR A 17 17.05 17.25 -10.76
C TYR A 17 16.94 16.18 -9.66
N THR A 18 16.06 16.39 -8.68
CA THR A 18 15.85 15.41 -7.58
C THR A 18 15.31 14.09 -8.11
N TYR A 19 14.44 14.13 -9.11
CA TYR A 19 13.91 12.94 -9.75
C TYR A 19 15.02 12.11 -10.39
N GLU A 20 15.85 12.74 -11.23
CA GLU A 20 16.95 12.07 -11.93
C GLU A 20 18.06 11.60 -10.97
N ALA A 21 18.44 12.43 -10.02
CA ALA A 21 19.58 12.16 -9.12
C ALA A 21 19.25 11.21 -7.96
N ALA A 22 17.99 11.15 -7.50
CA ALA A 22 17.62 10.40 -6.30
C ALA A 22 16.45 9.43 -6.52
N ILE A 23 15.32 9.88 -7.07
CA ILE A 23 14.11 9.04 -7.18
C ILE A 23 14.30 7.93 -8.22
N TYR A 24 14.99 8.21 -9.32
CA TYR A 24 15.27 7.24 -10.38
C TYR A 24 16.49 6.36 -10.07
N ALA A 25 17.14 6.52 -8.92
CA ALA A 25 18.27 5.68 -8.54
C ALA A 25 17.81 4.21 -8.38
N PRO A 26 18.60 3.22 -8.84
CA PRO A 26 18.22 1.80 -8.79
C PRO A 26 17.79 1.30 -7.40
N ARG A 27 18.41 1.83 -6.33
CA ARG A 27 18.07 1.47 -4.95
C ARG A 27 16.65 1.89 -4.56
N VAL A 28 16.21 3.07 -5.00
CA VAL A 28 14.86 3.58 -4.73
C VAL A 28 13.84 2.81 -5.58
N LYS A 29 14.17 2.56 -6.86
CA LYS A 29 13.32 1.81 -7.78
C LYS A 29 13.09 0.36 -7.35
N LEU A 30 14.09 -0.31 -6.76
CA LEU A 30 13.91 -1.65 -6.20
C LEU A 30 12.92 -1.65 -5.02
N GLY A 31 12.98 -0.63 -4.16
CA GLY A 31 12.01 -0.46 -3.06
C GLY A 31 10.60 -0.20 -3.58
N GLU A 32 10.46 0.65 -4.60
CA GLU A 32 9.19 0.94 -5.27
C GLU A 32 8.58 -0.32 -5.89
N TYR A 33 9.38 -1.11 -6.60
CA TYR A 33 8.94 -2.38 -7.19
C TYR A 33 8.45 -3.37 -6.13
N ARG A 34 9.20 -3.55 -5.04
CA ARG A 34 8.76 -4.40 -3.92
C ARG A 34 7.49 -3.90 -3.26
N GLY A 35 7.35 -2.58 -3.10
CA GLY A 35 6.13 -1.99 -2.54
C GLY A 35 4.91 -2.25 -3.44
N TYR A 36 5.08 -2.19 -4.76
CA TYR A 36 4.04 -2.54 -5.72
C TYR A 36 3.61 -4.00 -5.59
N ASP A 37 4.55 -4.94 -5.50
CA ASP A 37 4.24 -6.37 -5.34
C ASP A 37 3.48 -6.63 -4.02
N VAL A 38 3.95 -6.03 -2.92
CA VAL A 38 3.31 -6.17 -1.60
C VAL A 38 1.87 -5.68 -1.63
N VAL A 39 1.62 -4.47 -2.16
CA VAL A 39 0.26 -3.91 -2.21
C VAL A 39 -0.64 -4.74 -3.13
N THR A 40 -0.12 -5.18 -4.27
CA THR A 40 -0.85 -6.05 -5.22
C THR A 40 -1.28 -7.36 -4.56
N ASP A 41 -0.33 -8.07 -3.95
CA ASP A 41 -0.58 -9.34 -3.28
C ASP A 41 -1.57 -9.19 -2.11
N LEU A 42 -1.44 -8.12 -1.31
CA LEU A 42 -2.37 -7.84 -0.21
C LEU A 42 -3.79 -7.64 -0.73
N PHE A 43 -3.95 -6.83 -1.77
CA PHE A 43 -5.26 -6.57 -2.36
C PHE A 43 -5.89 -7.86 -2.92
N GLU A 44 -5.12 -8.64 -3.68
CA GLU A 44 -5.58 -9.90 -4.25
C GLU A 44 -5.99 -10.91 -3.18
N ALA A 45 -5.17 -11.06 -2.12
CA ALA A 45 -5.45 -11.99 -1.04
C ALA A 45 -6.70 -11.62 -0.23
N LEU A 46 -6.91 -10.32 0.01
CA LEU A 46 -8.08 -9.82 0.73
C LEU A 46 -9.36 -9.88 -0.10
N MET A 47 -9.25 -9.80 -1.43
CA MET A 47 -10.38 -9.94 -2.36
C MET A 47 -10.67 -11.38 -2.78
N ALA A 48 -9.79 -12.34 -2.45
CA ALA A 48 -9.96 -13.76 -2.75
C ALA A 48 -11.11 -14.40 -1.95
N ASP A 49 -11.45 -15.65 -2.28
CA ASP A 49 -12.46 -16.40 -1.53
C ASP A 49 -12.05 -16.54 -0.06
N LYS A 50 -12.94 -16.12 0.85
CA LYS A 50 -12.72 -16.01 2.30
C LYS A 50 -11.59 -15.06 2.72
N GLY A 51 -11.13 -14.15 1.86
CA GLY A 51 -10.13 -13.13 2.22
C GLY A 51 -10.59 -12.19 3.35
N ASP A 52 -11.89 -12.04 3.54
CA ASP A 52 -12.50 -11.22 4.58
C ASP A 52 -12.15 -11.67 6.01
N ILE A 53 -11.81 -12.95 6.22
CA ILE A 53 -11.40 -13.47 7.53
C ILE A 53 -10.04 -12.95 7.99
N LEU A 54 -9.23 -12.44 7.05
CA LEU A 54 -7.91 -11.87 7.33
C LEU A 54 -7.99 -10.40 7.77
N MET A 55 -9.16 -9.77 7.59
CA MET A 55 -9.40 -8.38 7.95
C MET A 55 -9.79 -8.26 9.43
N PRO A 56 -9.48 -7.13 10.09
CA PRO A 56 -10.06 -6.78 11.38
C PRO A 56 -11.59 -6.78 11.34
N GLU A 57 -12.24 -7.00 12.48
CA GLU A 57 -13.70 -7.16 12.59
C GLU A 57 -14.47 -5.97 11.99
N ASP A 58 -14.02 -4.74 12.25
CA ASP A 58 -14.68 -3.53 11.75
C ASP A 58 -14.58 -3.40 10.21
N VAL A 59 -13.44 -3.76 9.63
CA VAL A 59 -13.21 -3.75 8.17
C VAL A 59 -14.04 -4.85 7.52
N ARG A 60 -14.00 -6.06 8.10
CA ARG A 60 -14.75 -7.21 7.64
C ARG A 60 -16.25 -6.95 7.64
N GLU A 61 -16.77 -6.27 8.66
CA GLU A 61 -18.17 -5.86 8.71
C GLU A 61 -18.54 -4.94 7.55
N ARG A 62 -17.74 -3.90 7.28
CA ARG A 62 -18.00 -2.97 6.17
C ARG A 62 -17.88 -3.66 4.82
N PHE A 63 -16.88 -4.51 4.65
CA PHE A 63 -16.70 -5.34 3.45
C PHE A 63 -17.93 -6.23 3.18
N ASN A 64 -18.44 -6.91 4.22
CA ASN A 64 -19.60 -7.78 4.10
C ASN A 64 -20.92 -7.02 3.92
N LYS A 65 -21.02 -5.79 4.43
CA LYS A 65 -22.16 -4.87 4.20
C LYS A 65 -22.15 -4.25 2.80
N ALA A 66 -21.05 -4.30 2.06
CA ALA A 66 -20.97 -3.74 0.73
C ALA A 66 -21.76 -4.57 -0.31
N ASP A 67 -22.67 -3.90 -1.01
CA ASP A 67 -23.63 -4.53 -1.93
C ASP A 67 -23.00 -5.07 -3.24
N ASN A 68 -21.82 -4.57 -3.61
CA ASN A 68 -21.17 -4.92 -4.87
C ASN A 68 -19.65 -5.07 -4.73
N ILE A 69 -19.05 -5.66 -5.77
CA ILE A 69 -17.61 -5.91 -5.83
C ILE A 69 -16.77 -4.63 -5.71
N THR A 70 -17.27 -3.51 -6.23
CA THR A 70 -16.59 -2.21 -6.18
C THR A 70 -16.57 -1.65 -4.75
N GLY A 71 -17.65 -1.81 -3.99
CA GLY A 71 -17.74 -1.42 -2.59
C GLY A 71 -16.79 -2.27 -1.73
N ARG A 72 -16.76 -3.58 -1.97
CA ARG A 72 -15.80 -4.50 -1.34
C ARG A 72 -14.35 -4.12 -1.63
N ALA A 73 -14.04 -3.85 -2.90
CA ALA A 73 -12.72 -3.39 -3.32
C ALA A 73 -12.34 -2.06 -2.66
N ARG A 74 -13.30 -1.14 -2.46
CA ARG A 74 -13.05 0.12 -1.75
C ARG A 74 -12.67 -0.11 -0.29
N GLU A 75 -13.40 -0.95 0.43
CA GLU A 75 -13.07 -1.27 1.83
C GLU A 75 -11.66 -1.89 1.95
N VAL A 76 -11.28 -2.75 1.00
CA VAL A 76 -9.91 -3.30 0.94
C VAL A 76 -8.89 -2.20 0.64
N CYS A 77 -9.15 -1.32 -0.32
CA CYS A 77 -8.26 -0.20 -0.63
C CYS A 77 -8.06 0.72 0.58
N ASP A 78 -9.14 1.05 1.29
CA ASP A 78 -9.09 1.93 2.47
C ASP A 78 -8.31 1.26 3.60
N PHE A 79 -8.50 -0.06 3.78
CA PHE A 79 -7.73 -0.84 4.76
C PHE A 79 -6.24 -0.88 4.40
N VAL A 80 -5.88 -1.22 3.16
CA VAL A 80 -4.48 -1.31 2.71
C VAL A 80 -3.80 0.07 2.72
N ALA A 81 -4.50 1.14 2.32
CA ALA A 81 -3.99 2.50 2.37
C ALA A 81 -3.82 3.04 3.81
N GLY A 82 -4.56 2.48 4.77
CA GLY A 82 -4.42 2.76 6.20
C GLY A 82 -3.22 2.07 6.86
N MET A 83 -2.56 1.13 6.18
CA MET A 83 -1.40 0.42 6.70
C MET A 83 -0.14 1.30 6.68
N THR A 84 0.70 1.14 7.69
CA THR A 84 2.09 1.65 7.62
C THR A 84 2.97 0.65 6.87
N ASP A 85 4.05 1.11 6.23
CA ASP A 85 4.99 0.23 5.50
C ASP A 85 5.40 -0.99 6.32
N ARG A 86 5.74 -0.80 7.60
CA ARG A 86 6.12 -1.91 8.50
C ARG A 86 4.98 -2.90 8.68
N TYR A 87 3.75 -2.42 8.90
CA TYR A 87 2.60 -3.29 9.08
C TYR A 87 2.27 -4.05 7.80
N SER A 88 2.30 -3.40 6.64
CA SER A 88 2.05 -4.05 5.33
C SER A 88 3.03 -5.19 5.07
N ILE A 89 4.31 -4.98 5.37
CA ILE A 89 5.34 -6.02 5.23
C ILE A 89 5.14 -7.17 6.24
N GLU A 90 4.86 -6.88 7.51
CA GLU A 90 4.55 -7.90 8.51
C GLU A 90 3.32 -8.74 8.12
N PHE A 91 2.27 -8.09 7.63
CA PHE A 91 1.04 -8.75 7.21
C PHE A 91 1.28 -9.62 5.96
N TRP A 92 1.97 -9.08 4.96
CA TRP A 92 2.32 -9.78 3.73
C TRP A 92 3.22 -11.00 4.00
N ALA A 93 4.19 -10.87 4.92
CA ALA A 93 5.06 -11.98 5.32
C ALA A 93 4.26 -13.14 5.98
N ARG A 94 3.27 -12.82 6.82
CA ARG A 94 2.37 -13.83 7.42
C ARG A 94 1.52 -14.54 6.35
N LEU A 95 1.09 -13.80 5.33
CA LEU A 95 0.29 -14.34 4.24
C LEU A 95 1.09 -15.31 3.36
N LYS A 96 2.34 -14.96 3.00
CA LYS A 96 3.17 -15.75 2.06
C LYS A 96 4.04 -16.83 2.74
N SER A 97 3.95 -17.01 4.05
CA SER A 97 4.61 -18.09 4.81
C SER A 97 6.15 -18.12 4.73
N ASP A 98 6.81 -16.98 4.49
CA ASP A 98 8.25 -16.96 4.13
C ASP A 98 9.18 -16.45 5.26
N SER A 99 8.71 -16.39 6.51
CA SER A 99 9.55 -15.98 7.66
C SER A 99 9.04 -16.53 8.99
N ALA A 100 9.97 -17.02 9.81
CA ALA A 100 9.77 -17.66 11.13
C ALA A 100 9.29 -16.71 12.26
N GLU A 101 8.46 -15.71 11.96
CA GLU A 101 7.77 -14.95 13.00
C GLU A 101 6.40 -15.57 13.32
N SER A 102 6.06 -15.61 14.61
CA SER A 102 4.88 -16.27 15.15
C SER A 102 3.62 -15.95 14.33
N MET A 103 3.00 -17.01 13.80
CA MET A 103 1.70 -16.96 13.10
C MET A 103 0.57 -16.38 13.96
N PHE A 104 0.80 -16.20 15.26
CA PHE A 104 -0.15 -15.69 16.24
C PHE A 104 0.39 -14.39 16.84
N LYS A 105 0.10 -13.26 16.19
CA LYS A 105 0.13 -11.94 16.82
C LYS A 105 -1.32 -11.46 16.91
N PRO A 106 -1.80 -11.01 18.08
CA PRO A 106 -3.14 -10.46 18.19
C PRO A 106 -3.28 -9.26 17.25
N ILE A 107 -4.44 -9.18 16.60
CA ILE A 107 -4.86 -8.11 15.69
C ILE A 107 -5.08 -6.84 16.51
#